data_AF-A0A2E4NWB9-F1
#
_entry.id   AF-A0A2E4NWB9-F1
#
_cell.length_a   1.000
_cell.length_b   1.000
_cell.length_c   1.000
_cell.angle_alpha   90.00
_cell.angle_beta   90.00
_cell.angle_gamma   90.00
#
_symmetry.space_group_name_H-M   'P 1'
#
loop_
_entity.id
_entity.type
_entity.pdbx_description
1 polymer ?
#
loop_
_entity_poly.entity_id
_entity_poly.type
_entity_poly.pdbx_seq_one_letter_code
_entity_poly.pdbx_strand_id
1 'polypeptide(L)'
;MTLAGSPSTIRENNKAKPVTQSTFKVVIFGAGSIGCYLGGRLLSSGVNVVMVGRKTMQERLRSTPLTVTDYGGFRFHSQLADHQYVTSAEAAGNADLVLVTVKSAATSEAGRQLAPWVADGIPVVSLQNGISNAEHLQAGRPTEIDWINGEVVKLAEKLGTDAPINRKLVQLMHEREKIPKAWGARELLLALMIK
;
A
#
# COMPACT_ATOMS: atom_id res chain seq x y z
N MET A 1 18.78 -53.94 -26.67
CA MET A 1 18.63 -52.85 -27.64
C MET A 1 17.71 -51.80 -27.00
N THR A 2 18.32 -50.69 -26.53
CA THR A 2 17.74 -49.33 -26.32
C THR A 2 16.62 -49.17 -25.26
N LEU A 3 16.91 -48.74 -24.01
CA LEU A 3 17.14 -47.39 -23.41
C LEU A 3 15.87 -46.71 -22.85
N ALA A 4 15.93 -46.36 -21.55
CA ALA A 4 15.39 -45.17 -20.86
C ALA A 4 15.36 -45.51 -19.36
N GLY A 5 16.00 -44.84 -18.40
CA GLY A 5 16.34 -43.43 -18.21
C GLY A 5 16.09 -43.17 -16.72
N SER A 6 17.16 -43.16 -15.90
CA SER A 6 17.05 -42.93 -14.44
C SER A 6 16.65 -41.48 -14.13
N PRO A 7 15.68 -41.23 -13.22
CA PRO A 7 15.39 -39.88 -12.77
C PRO A 7 16.43 -39.41 -11.75
N SER A 8 17.11 -38.35 -12.16
CA SER A 8 18.07 -37.53 -11.46
C SER A 8 17.53 -36.86 -10.18
N THR A 9 18.32 -36.97 -9.12
CA THR A 9 18.69 -35.94 -8.12
C THR A 9 17.90 -34.63 -8.14
N ILE A 10 17.01 -34.47 -7.15
CA ILE A 10 16.46 -33.17 -6.75
C ILE A 10 17.59 -32.36 -6.09
N ARG A 11 17.98 -31.25 -6.73
CA ARG A 11 18.91 -30.27 -6.17
C ARG A 11 18.17 -29.39 -5.16
N GLU A 12 18.37 -29.65 -3.88
CA GLU A 12 18.28 -28.63 -2.84
C GLU A 12 19.43 -27.63 -3.01
N ASN A 13 19.12 -26.38 -3.38
CA ASN A 13 19.88 -25.20 -2.95
C ASN A 13 19.21 -23.93 -3.49
N ASN A 14 18.25 -23.39 -2.74
CA ASN A 14 17.89 -21.98 -2.80
C ASN A 14 18.22 -21.34 -1.44
N LYS A 15 19.53 -21.21 -1.17
CA LYS A 15 20.00 -20.27 -0.15
C LYS A 15 19.67 -18.87 -0.69
N ALA A 16 18.70 -18.21 -0.08
CA ALA A 16 18.33 -16.84 -0.40
C ALA A 16 19.60 -15.95 -0.39
N LYS A 17 19.87 -15.30 -1.53
CA LYS A 17 20.93 -14.30 -1.64
C LYS A 17 20.67 -13.20 -0.59
N PRO A 18 21.70 -12.70 0.12
CA PRO A 18 21.51 -11.57 1.01
C PRO A 18 21.06 -10.38 0.18
N VAL A 19 19.81 -9.93 0.38
CA VAL A 19 19.28 -8.74 -0.28
C VAL A 19 19.94 -7.55 0.39
N THR A 20 20.87 -6.89 -0.30
CA THR A 20 21.43 -5.60 0.12
C THR A 20 20.29 -4.62 0.33
N GLN A 21 20.12 -4.11 1.55
CA GLN A 21 19.07 -3.14 1.87
C GLN A 21 19.16 -1.94 0.92
N SER A 22 18.05 -1.65 0.24
CA SER A 22 17.94 -0.45 -0.59
C SER A 22 18.18 0.80 0.25
N THR A 23 18.94 1.77 -0.26
CA THR A 23 19.07 3.11 0.36
C THR A 23 17.77 3.91 0.25
N PHE A 24 16.86 3.50 -0.64
CA PHE A 24 15.54 4.10 -0.83
C PHE A 24 14.60 3.72 0.32
N LYS A 25 14.16 4.73 1.07
CA LYS A 25 13.30 4.60 2.26
C LYS A 25 11.84 4.85 1.93
N VAL A 26 11.01 3.83 2.14
CA VAL A 26 9.55 3.92 2.06
C VAL A 26 8.95 4.04 3.45
N VAL A 27 8.10 5.04 3.66
CA VAL A 27 7.32 5.19 4.89
C VAL A 27 5.88 4.82 4.63
N ILE A 28 5.34 3.91 5.43
CA ILE A 28 3.92 3.52 5.36
C ILE A 28 3.18 4.17 6.53
N PHE A 29 2.42 5.21 6.24
CA PHE A 29 1.62 5.92 7.22
C PHE A 29 0.21 5.33 7.35
N GLY A 30 -0.05 4.63 8.45
CA GLY A 30 -1.29 3.91 8.69
C GLY A 30 -1.14 2.40 8.65
N ALA A 31 -0.19 1.86 9.41
CA ALA A 31 0.12 0.43 9.50
C ALA A 31 -0.95 -0.39 10.26
N GLY A 32 -2.14 -0.47 9.65
CA GLY A 32 -3.18 -1.46 9.90
C GLY A 32 -3.05 -2.65 8.94
N SER A 33 -4.15 -3.29 8.55
CA SER A 33 -4.11 -4.46 7.66
C SER A 33 -3.40 -4.22 6.33
N ILE A 34 -3.83 -3.19 5.57
CA ILE A 34 -3.24 -2.85 4.26
C ILE A 34 -1.79 -2.41 4.42
N GLY A 35 -1.53 -1.49 5.36
CA GLY A 35 -0.19 -0.96 5.59
C GLY A 35 0.81 -2.03 6.01
N CYS A 36 0.42 -2.94 6.90
CA CYS A 36 1.27 -4.07 7.29
C CYS A 36 1.47 -5.08 6.15
N TYR A 37 0.45 -5.33 5.31
CA TYR A 37 0.58 -6.18 4.13
C TYR A 37 1.60 -5.60 3.14
N LEU A 38 1.43 -4.33 2.74
CA LEU A 38 2.34 -3.65 1.83
C LEU A 38 3.74 -3.55 2.42
N GLY A 39 3.85 -3.21 3.71
CA GLY A 39 5.11 -3.15 4.43
C GLY A 39 5.84 -4.48 4.42
N GLY A 40 5.16 -5.57 4.74
CA GLY A 40 5.76 -6.90 4.67
C GLY A 40 6.14 -7.32 3.25
N ARG A 41 5.36 -6.96 2.22
CA ARG A 41 5.74 -7.21 0.82
C ARG A 41 7.02 -6.47 0.45
N LEU A 42 7.11 -5.17 0.74
CA LEU A 42 8.29 -4.37 0.44
C LEU A 42 9.52 -4.83 1.23
N LEU A 43 9.35 -5.14 2.52
CA LEU A 43 10.40 -5.73 3.36
C LEU A 43 10.89 -7.06 2.80
N SER A 44 9.98 -7.93 2.32
CA SER A 44 10.36 -9.22 1.72
C SER A 44 11.20 -9.08 0.45
N SER A 45 11.13 -7.91 -0.21
CA SER A 45 11.96 -7.55 -1.36
C SER A 45 13.24 -6.77 -0.98
N GLY A 46 13.52 -6.60 0.31
CA GLY A 46 14.70 -5.90 0.84
C GLY A 46 14.66 -4.37 0.72
N VAL A 47 13.46 -3.79 0.52
CA VAL A 47 13.27 -2.34 0.58
C VAL A 47 13.40 -1.88 2.04
N ASN A 48 14.00 -0.71 2.26
CA ASN A 48 14.02 -0.08 3.58
C ASN A 48 12.63 0.51 3.88
N VAL A 49 11.90 -0.11 4.80
CA VAL A 49 10.52 0.27 5.14
C VAL A 49 10.42 0.67 6.60
N VAL A 50 9.77 1.80 6.86
CA VAL A 50 9.32 2.19 8.18
C VAL A 50 7.80 2.32 8.19
N MET A 51 7.15 1.57 9.07
CA MET A 51 5.71 1.60 9.27
C MET A 51 5.35 2.53 10.42
N VAL A 52 4.45 3.48 10.18
CA VAL A 52 3.90 4.37 11.19
C VAL A 52 2.49 3.92 11.54
N GLY A 53 2.24 3.64 12.81
CA GLY A 53 0.93 3.24 13.27
C GLY A 53 0.70 3.47 14.76
N ARG A 54 -0.14 2.65 15.38
CA ARG A 54 -0.59 2.86 16.76
C ARG A 54 0.28 2.11 17.75
N LYS A 55 0.46 2.70 18.95
CA LYS A 55 1.23 2.11 20.06
C LYS A 55 0.81 0.67 20.37
N THR A 56 -0.49 0.38 20.37
CA THR A 56 -1.02 -0.96 20.61
C THR A 56 -0.55 -2.01 19.61
N MET A 57 -0.31 -1.62 18.35
CA MET A 57 0.23 -2.52 17.33
C MET A 57 1.75 -2.62 17.44
N GLN A 58 2.44 -1.51 17.75
CA GLN A 58 3.88 -1.52 18.02
C GLN A 58 4.24 -2.50 19.14
N GLU A 59 3.50 -2.45 20.26
CA GLU A 59 3.69 -3.36 21.40
C GLU A 59 3.48 -4.83 21.00
N ARG A 60 2.46 -5.12 20.20
CA ARG A 60 2.25 -6.48 19.66
C ARG A 60 3.39 -6.95 18.77
N LEU A 61 3.84 -6.09 17.85
CA LEU A 61 4.87 -6.43 16.89
C LEU A 61 6.27 -6.57 17.51
N ARG A 62 6.49 -6.06 18.73
CA ARG A 62 7.72 -6.33 19.50
C ARG A 62 7.83 -7.79 19.98
N SER A 63 6.71 -8.39 20.38
CA SER A 63 6.67 -9.77 20.90
C SER A 63 6.19 -10.80 19.88
N THR A 64 5.67 -10.35 18.73
CA THR A 64 5.07 -11.21 17.71
C THR A 64 5.53 -10.76 16.34
N PRO A 65 6.16 -11.66 15.56
CA PRO A 65 6.65 -11.28 14.24
C PRO A 65 5.51 -10.87 13.30
N LEU A 66 5.79 -9.90 12.43
CA LEU A 66 4.90 -9.55 11.34
C LEU A 66 4.74 -10.77 10.43
N THR A 67 3.49 -11.20 10.24
CA THR A 67 3.14 -12.26 9.30
C THR A 67 2.26 -11.68 8.21
N VAL A 68 2.69 -11.85 6.96
CA VAL A 68 1.94 -11.42 5.76
C VAL A 68 1.69 -12.62 4.88
N THR A 69 0.44 -12.80 4.46
CA THR A 69 0.01 -13.88 3.56
C THR A 69 -0.94 -13.35 2.50
N ASP A 70 -1.02 -14.04 1.36
CA ASP A 70 -2.05 -13.80 0.34
C ASP A 70 -2.70 -15.12 -0.13
N TYR A 71 -3.73 -15.01 -0.95
CA TYR A 71 -4.44 -16.16 -1.52
C TYR A 71 -3.63 -16.92 -2.59
N GLY A 72 -2.52 -16.34 -3.06
CA GLY A 72 -1.59 -16.97 -4.01
C GLY A 72 -0.53 -17.82 -3.33
N GLY A 73 -0.62 -18.02 -2.01
CA GLY A 73 0.33 -18.83 -1.24
C GLY A 73 1.58 -18.06 -0.81
N PHE A 74 1.65 -16.74 -1.02
CA PHE A 74 2.71 -15.94 -0.45
C PHE A 74 2.67 -16.02 1.08
N ARG A 75 3.85 -16.15 1.69
CA ARG A 75 4.02 -16.04 3.14
C ARG A 75 5.35 -15.36 3.43
N PHE A 76 5.28 -14.28 4.20
CA PHE A 76 6.43 -13.60 4.76
C PHE A 76 6.27 -13.50 6.27
N HIS A 77 7.33 -13.83 6.99
CA HIS A 77 7.37 -13.81 8.44
C HIS A 77 8.66 -13.14 8.88
N SER A 78 8.56 -12.03 9.61
CA SER A 78 9.73 -11.24 10.00
C SER A 78 9.50 -10.56 11.34
N GLN A 79 10.45 -10.73 12.25
CA GLN A 79 10.50 -9.94 13.46
C GLN A 79 11.00 -8.54 13.08
N LEU A 80 10.16 -7.53 13.31
CA LEU A 80 10.51 -6.16 12.98
C LEU A 80 11.57 -5.64 13.97
N ALA A 81 12.56 -4.93 13.47
CA ALA A 81 13.44 -4.12 14.29
C ALA A 81 12.69 -2.89 14.83
N ASP A 82 13.17 -2.33 15.95
CA ASP A 82 12.49 -1.21 16.62
C ASP A 82 12.27 0.02 15.71
N HIS A 83 13.17 0.24 14.76
CA HIS A 83 13.07 1.35 13.80
C HIS A 83 12.08 1.10 12.66
N GLN A 84 11.64 -0.15 12.44
CA GLN A 84 10.76 -0.52 11.32
C GLN A 84 9.28 -0.34 11.65
N TYR A 85 8.91 -0.21 12.94
CA TYR A 85 7.56 0.16 13.35
C TYR A 85 7.59 1.23 14.44
N VAL A 86 7.12 2.41 14.10
CA VAL A 86 7.10 3.59 14.98
C VAL A 86 5.70 4.15 15.13
N THR A 87 5.54 5.07 16.08
CA THR A 87 4.25 5.74 16.35
C THR A 87 4.24 7.21 15.96
N SER A 88 5.37 7.76 15.52
CA SER A 88 5.50 9.16 15.13
C SER A 88 5.58 9.32 13.60
N ALA A 89 4.90 10.34 13.09
CA ALA A 89 4.97 10.77 11.69
C ALA A 89 6.36 11.31 11.31
N GLU A 90 7.19 11.67 12.28
CA GLU A 90 8.57 12.15 12.10
C GLU A 90 9.44 11.22 11.25
N ALA A 91 9.15 9.92 11.26
CA ALA A 91 9.83 8.97 10.40
C ALA A 91 9.70 9.28 8.89
N ALA A 92 8.73 10.09 8.49
CA ALA A 92 8.56 10.59 7.12
C ALA A 92 9.58 11.67 6.72
N GLY A 93 10.31 12.27 7.68
CA GLY A 93 11.23 13.39 7.44
C GLY A 93 12.38 13.14 6.47
N ASN A 94 12.76 11.88 6.30
CA ASN A 94 13.79 11.44 5.36
C ASN A 94 13.29 10.30 4.47
N ALA A 95 11.99 10.27 4.18
CA ALA A 95 11.40 9.30 3.26
C ALA A 95 11.65 9.72 1.81
N ASP A 96 11.89 8.73 0.95
CA ASP A 96 11.87 8.93 -0.50
C ASP A 96 10.47 8.70 -1.10
N LEU A 97 9.59 8.03 -0.33
CA LEU A 97 8.18 7.79 -0.67
C LEU A 97 7.35 7.61 0.61
N VAL A 98 6.19 8.26 0.68
CA VAL A 98 5.21 8.05 1.74
C VAL A 98 3.94 7.38 1.18
N LEU A 99 3.59 6.21 1.70
CA LEU A 99 2.35 5.51 1.40
C LEU A 99 1.34 5.73 2.54
N VAL A 100 0.21 6.38 2.26
CA VAL A 100 -0.85 6.61 3.26
C VAL A 100 -1.90 5.51 3.17
N THR A 101 -2.02 4.68 4.20
CA THR A 101 -2.92 3.51 4.25
C THR A 101 -3.94 3.59 5.39
N VAL A 102 -4.26 4.80 5.86
CA VAL A 102 -5.29 5.02 6.90
C VAL A 102 -6.69 4.80 6.33
N LYS A 103 -7.70 4.64 7.20
CA LYS A 103 -9.12 4.66 6.78
C LYS A 103 -9.51 6.08 6.32
N SER A 104 -10.50 6.16 5.43
CA SER A 104 -11.08 7.38 4.84
C SER A 104 -11.35 8.47 5.89
N ALA A 105 -11.97 8.09 7.00
CA ALA A 105 -12.29 9.01 8.10
C ALA A 105 -11.07 9.66 8.78
N ALA A 106 -9.86 9.14 8.55
CA ALA A 106 -8.61 9.62 9.17
C ALA A 106 -7.67 10.31 8.16
N THR A 107 -8.07 10.51 6.90
CA THR A 107 -7.21 11.11 5.86
C THR A 107 -6.76 12.51 6.22
N SER A 108 -7.68 13.40 6.63
CA SER A 108 -7.33 14.78 6.98
C SER A 108 -6.40 14.86 8.20
N GLU A 109 -6.57 13.94 9.16
CA GLU A 109 -5.69 13.85 10.31
C GLU A 109 -4.30 13.32 9.92
N ALA A 110 -4.23 12.33 9.02
CA ALA A 110 -2.96 11.88 8.47
C ALA A 110 -2.21 13.00 7.74
N GLY A 111 -2.91 13.81 6.94
CA GLY A 111 -2.34 14.99 6.29
C GLY A 111 -1.75 15.99 7.28
N ARG A 112 -2.49 16.33 8.35
CA ARG A 112 -2.00 17.21 9.42
C ARG A 112 -0.75 16.65 10.12
N GLN A 113 -0.72 15.35 10.38
CA GLN A 113 0.42 14.72 11.05
C GLN A 113 1.66 14.64 10.16
N LEU A 114 1.50 14.47 8.85
CA LEU A 114 2.60 14.35 7.90
C LEU A 114 3.15 15.71 7.43
N ALA A 115 2.31 16.74 7.32
CA ALA A 115 2.69 18.04 6.78
C ALA A 115 3.94 18.69 7.39
N PRO A 116 4.23 18.57 8.70
CA PRO A 116 5.46 19.15 9.28
C PRO A 116 6.74 18.40 8.91
N TRP A 117 6.64 17.17 8.40
CA TRP A 117 7.79 16.27 8.24
C TRP A 117 8.11 15.99 6.78
N VAL A 118 7.11 15.86 5.92
CA VAL A 118 7.35 15.50 4.52
C VAL A 118 7.93 16.70 3.77
N ALA A 119 9.18 16.56 3.30
CA ALA A 119 9.84 17.59 2.52
C ALA A 119 9.16 17.81 1.15
N ASP A 120 9.31 19.02 0.61
CA ASP A 120 8.80 19.37 -0.71
C ASP A 120 9.34 18.40 -1.79
N GLY A 121 8.47 17.98 -2.71
CA GLY A 121 8.82 17.08 -3.81
C GLY A 121 8.83 15.58 -3.48
N ILE A 122 8.67 15.18 -2.21
CA ILE A 122 8.52 13.77 -1.85
C ILE A 122 7.11 13.26 -2.24
N PRO A 123 7.01 12.18 -3.04
CA PRO A 123 5.71 11.63 -3.41
C PRO A 123 4.95 11.08 -2.18
N VAL A 124 3.69 11.50 -2.03
CA VAL A 124 2.75 10.94 -1.05
C VAL A 124 1.61 10.25 -1.80
N VAL A 125 1.51 8.93 -1.66
CA VAL A 125 0.55 8.09 -2.38
C VAL A 125 -0.45 7.50 -1.39
N SER A 126 -1.73 7.84 -1.53
CA SER A 126 -2.79 7.23 -0.72
C SER A 126 -3.25 5.90 -1.31
N LEU A 127 -3.28 4.87 -0.47
CA LEU A 127 -3.69 3.50 -0.76
C LEU A 127 -4.76 3.08 0.26
N GLN A 128 -5.95 3.67 0.18
CA GLN A 128 -7.08 3.33 1.07
C GLN A 128 -8.08 2.46 0.31
N ASN A 129 -8.59 1.43 0.98
CA ASN A 129 -9.71 0.64 0.46
C ASN A 129 -11.01 1.41 0.70
N GLY A 130 -11.80 1.61 -0.34
CA GLY A 130 -13.21 1.99 -0.21
C GLY A 130 -14.08 0.79 0.16
N ILE A 131 -13.84 0.17 1.31
CA ILE A 131 -14.51 -1.07 1.74
C ILE A 131 -16.04 -0.90 1.76
N SER A 132 -16.51 0.28 2.16
CA SER A 132 -17.92 0.69 2.18
C SER A 132 -18.46 1.14 0.81
N ASN A 133 -17.62 1.30 -0.23
CA ASN A 133 -18.10 1.71 -1.56
C ASN A 133 -19.03 0.66 -2.16
N ALA A 134 -18.76 -0.64 -1.95
CA ALA A 134 -19.63 -1.70 -2.44
C ALA A 134 -21.03 -1.63 -1.78
N GLU A 135 -21.06 -1.42 -0.46
CA GLU A 135 -22.30 -1.29 0.32
C GLU A 135 -23.05 0.00 -0.03
N HIS A 136 -22.35 1.13 -0.18
CA HIS A 136 -22.93 2.39 -0.60
C HIS A 136 -23.51 2.29 -2.01
N LEU A 137 -22.80 1.65 -2.95
CA LEU A 137 -23.31 1.40 -4.30
C LEU A 137 -24.57 0.52 -4.29
N GLN A 138 -24.61 -0.54 -3.46
CA GLN A 138 -25.80 -1.37 -3.30
C GLN A 138 -26.98 -0.60 -2.68
N ALA A 139 -26.68 0.34 -1.78
CA ALA A 139 -27.67 1.19 -1.12
C ALA A 139 -28.03 2.48 -1.89
N GLY A 140 -27.46 2.70 -3.10
CA GLY A 140 -27.67 3.92 -3.89
C GLY A 140 -27.14 5.20 -3.22
N ARG A 141 -26.14 5.08 -2.34
CA ARG A 141 -25.52 6.19 -1.60
C ARG A 141 -24.21 6.63 -2.26
N PRO A 142 -23.80 7.90 -2.07
CA PRO A 142 -22.46 8.34 -2.48
C PRO A 142 -21.37 7.47 -1.85
N THR A 143 -20.36 7.14 -2.66
CA THR A 143 -19.19 6.39 -2.23
C THR A 143 -18.21 7.29 -1.47
N GLU A 144 -17.25 6.70 -0.78
CA GLU A 144 -16.20 7.44 -0.08
C GLU A 144 -15.07 7.91 -1.03
N ILE A 145 -15.26 7.78 -2.35
CA ILE A 145 -14.19 7.99 -3.33
C ILE A 145 -13.59 9.40 -3.29
N ASP A 146 -14.42 10.41 -3.05
CA ASP A 146 -13.99 11.81 -2.94
C ASP A 146 -13.12 12.05 -1.70
N TRP A 147 -13.40 11.34 -0.63
CA TRP A 147 -12.69 11.45 0.65
C TRP A 147 -11.40 10.64 0.67
N ILE A 148 -11.24 9.72 -0.28
CA ILE A 148 -10.07 8.85 -0.42
C ILE A 148 -9.19 9.32 -1.58
N ASN A 149 -9.66 9.07 -2.81
CA ASN A 149 -8.89 9.36 -4.01
C ASN A 149 -9.06 10.83 -4.42
N GLY A 150 -10.24 11.42 -4.17
CA GLY A 150 -10.49 12.85 -4.45
C GLY A 150 -9.62 13.76 -3.59
N GLU A 151 -9.33 13.40 -2.34
CA GLU A 151 -8.46 14.19 -1.47
C GLU A 151 -6.99 14.19 -1.95
N VAL A 152 -6.51 13.06 -2.49
CA VAL A 152 -5.18 12.99 -3.14
C VAL A 152 -5.11 13.94 -4.34
N VAL A 153 -6.17 13.97 -5.16
CA VAL A 153 -6.25 14.86 -6.32
C VAL A 153 -6.20 16.33 -5.89
N LYS A 154 -7.00 16.71 -4.89
CA LYS A 154 -7.00 18.09 -4.35
C LYS A 154 -5.64 18.50 -3.79
N LEU A 155 -4.96 17.58 -3.11
CA LEU A 155 -3.63 17.84 -2.55
C LEU A 155 -2.58 18.00 -3.66
N ALA A 156 -2.59 17.14 -4.68
CA ALA A 156 -1.71 17.23 -5.83
C ALA A 156 -1.85 18.58 -6.55
N GLU A 157 -3.09 19.03 -6.78
CA GLU A 157 -3.38 20.33 -7.40
C GLU A 157 -2.83 21.50 -6.58
N LYS A 158 -2.99 21.49 -5.25
CA LYS A 158 -2.46 22.52 -4.36
C LYS A 158 -0.93 22.58 -4.37
N LEU A 159 -0.27 21.46 -4.61
CA LEU A 159 1.18 21.34 -4.67
C LEU A 159 1.73 21.56 -6.10
N GLY A 160 0.88 21.92 -7.07
CA GLY A 160 1.30 22.13 -8.46
C GLY A 160 1.76 20.86 -9.18
N THR A 161 1.31 19.68 -8.71
CA THR A 161 1.60 18.38 -9.32
C THR A 161 0.29 17.68 -9.73
N ASP A 162 0.37 16.46 -10.28
CA ASP A 162 -0.81 15.68 -10.69
C ASP A 162 -0.87 14.30 -10.04
N ALA A 163 -2.09 13.80 -9.85
CA ALA A 163 -2.39 12.47 -9.36
C ALA A 163 -3.31 11.74 -10.36
N PRO A 164 -2.80 11.44 -11.57
CA PRO A 164 -3.66 11.13 -12.71
C PRO A 164 -4.39 9.79 -12.53
N ILE A 165 -3.80 8.82 -11.83
CA ILE A 165 -4.44 7.53 -11.50
C ILE A 165 -5.58 7.73 -10.50
N ASN A 166 -5.35 8.49 -9.42
CA ASN A 166 -6.38 8.80 -8.43
C ASN A 166 -7.53 9.60 -9.07
N ARG A 167 -7.22 10.55 -9.95
CA ARG A 167 -8.22 11.30 -10.73
C ARG A 167 -9.07 10.36 -11.57
N LYS A 168 -8.45 9.40 -12.25
CA LYS A 168 -9.17 8.42 -13.06
C LYS A 168 -10.03 7.48 -12.20
N LEU A 169 -9.54 7.07 -11.03
CA LEU A 169 -10.31 6.27 -10.08
C LEU A 169 -11.54 7.02 -9.54
N VAL A 170 -11.40 8.32 -9.22
CA VAL A 170 -12.52 9.20 -8.83
C VAL A 170 -13.56 9.27 -9.94
N GLN A 171 -13.11 9.54 -11.17
CA GLN A 171 -13.99 9.60 -12.34
C GLN A 171 -14.79 8.31 -12.51
N LEU A 172 -14.10 7.16 -12.55
CA LEU A 172 -14.75 5.87 -12.76
C LEU A 172 -15.75 5.53 -11.65
N MET A 173 -15.47 5.89 -10.40
CA MET A 173 -16.41 5.64 -9.32
C MET A 173 -17.66 6.54 -9.42
N HIS A 174 -17.51 7.82 -9.77
CA HIS A 174 -18.68 8.68 -10.04
C HIS A 174 -19.52 8.20 -11.22
N GLU A 175 -18.89 7.62 -12.24
CA GLU A 175 -19.62 6.96 -13.33
C GLU A 175 -20.42 5.76 -12.79
N ARG A 176 -19.83 4.97 -11.87
CA ARG A 176 -20.49 3.82 -11.22
C ARG A 176 -21.64 4.22 -10.28
N GLU A 177 -21.53 5.35 -9.60
CA GLU A 177 -22.60 5.89 -8.74
C GLU A 177 -23.85 6.25 -9.55
N LYS A 178 -23.68 6.72 -10.79
CA LYS A 178 -24.77 7.12 -11.67
C LYS A 178 -25.37 5.95 -12.44
N ILE A 179 -24.54 4.99 -12.84
CA ILE A 179 -24.92 3.87 -13.70
C ILE A 179 -24.34 2.57 -13.13
N PRO A 180 -25.14 1.50 -12.95
CA PRO A 180 -24.64 0.19 -12.53
C PRO A 180 -23.76 -0.48 -13.60
N LYS A 181 -22.55 0.05 -13.81
CA LYS A 181 -21.58 -0.42 -14.80
C LYS A 181 -20.54 -1.35 -14.17
N ALA A 182 -20.52 -2.63 -14.53
CA ALA A 182 -19.48 -3.55 -14.07
C ALA A 182 -18.35 -3.56 -15.11
N TRP A 183 -17.11 -3.31 -14.68
CA TRP A 183 -15.95 -3.45 -15.56
C TRP A 183 -15.36 -4.85 -15.44
N GLY A 184 -15.06 -5.47 -16.58
CA GLY A 184 -14.17 -6.64 -16.60
C GLY A 184 -12.72 -6.24 -16.31
N ALA A 185 -11.89 -7.15 -15.78
CA ALA A 185 -10.51 -6.85 -15.35
C ALA A 185 -9.66 -6.17 -16.44
N ARG A 186 -9.78 -6.61 -17.70
CA ARG A 186 -9.07 -6.02 -18.84
C ARG A 186 -9.59 -4.63 -19.22
N GLU A 187 -10.89 -4.42 -19.11
CA GLU A 187 -11.53 -3.13 -19.37
C GLU A 187 -11.15 -2.10 -18.31
N LEU A 188 -11.13 -2.51 -17.04
CA LEU A 188 -10.68 -1.68 -15.93
C LEU A 188 -9.19 -1.32 -16.08
N LEU A 189 -8.34 -2.28 -16.45
CA LEU A 189 -6.93 -2.04 -16.71
C LEU A 189 -6.75 -0.98 -17.82
N LEU A 190 -7.43 -1.15 -18.96
CA LEU A 190 -7.38 -0.18 -20.06
C LEU A 190 -7.92 1.19 -19.64
N ALA A 191 -8.97 1.24 -18.83
CA ALA A 191 -9.54 2.48 -18.33
C ALA A 191 -8.60 3.23 -17.37
N LEU A 192 -7.71 2.52 -16.68
CA LEU A 192 -6.72 3.08 -15.75
C LEU A 192 -5.36 3.39 -16.39
N MET A 193 -5.11 2.92 -17.62
CA MET A 193 -3.91 3.28 -18.36
C MET A 193 -4.00 4.74 -18.82
N ILE A 194 -3.08 5.55 -18.30
CA ILE A 194 -2.98 6.98 -18.60
C ILE A 194 -2.05 7.12 -19.79
N LYS A 195 -2.51 7.86 -20.81
CA LYS A 195 -1.70 8.16 -22.00
C LYS A 195 -0.69 9.26 -21.72
#